data_AF-A0AAE8N8L3-F1
#
_entry.id   AF-A0AAE8N8L3-F1
#
_cell.length_a   1.000
_cell.length_b   1.000
_cell.length_c   1.000
_cell.angle_alpha   90.00
_cell.angle_beta   90.00
_cell.angle_gamma   90.00
#
_symmetry.space_group_name_H-M   'P 1'
#
loop_
_entity.id
_entity.type
_entity.pdbx_description
1 polymer ?
#
loop_
_entity_poly.entity_id
_entity_poly.type
_entity_poly.pdbx_seq_one_letter_code
_entity_poly.pdbx_strand_id
1 'polypeptide(L)'
;MTGDKRRAHHKSRLAADKDSPAHVPLSDLRDVIMQRPLAEDLKTAYANSIKELMSTFGQLQQNTPAFELVDAFIWLAMVADDLLPLLQVQTLESVAIFAFFCVLLKKLDSHWWVQGWGQQLIARAYSLLDDESRLWIRWPIEEIGWVPPSVIA
;
A
#
# COMPACT_ATOMS: atom_id res chain seq x y z
N MET A 1 9.09 -33.07 -9.81
CA MET A 1 8.52 -32.07 -10.75
C MET A 1 8.03 -30.81 -10.02
N THR A 2 8.79 -30.30 -9.03
CA THR A 2 8.26 -29.38 -7.99
C THR A 2 8.96 -28.01 -7.98
N GLY A 3 10.13 -27.88 -8.63
CA GLY A 3 10.88 -26.61 -8.73
C GLY A 3 10.36 -25.66 -9.80
N ASP A 4 9.82 -26.19 -10.90
CA ASP A 4 9.42 -25.40 -12.07
C ASP A 4 8.13 -24.60 -11.82
N LYS A 5 7.16 -25.19 -11.10
CA LYS A 5 5.92 -24.49 -10.71
C LYS A 5 6.19 -23.33 -9.76
N ARG A 6 7.16 -23.44 -8.84
CA ARG A 6 7.55 -22.36 -7.93
C ARG A 6 8.27 -21.22 -8.66
N ARG A 7 9.15 -21.53 -9.62
CA ARG A 7 9.81 -20.53 -10.47
C ARG A 7 8.82 -19.82 -11.40
N ALA A 8 7.88 -20.56 -12.00
CA ALA A 8 6.81 -19.99 -12.82
C ALA A 8 5.88 -19.10 -11.99
N HIS A 9 5.48 -19.54 -10.78
CA HIS A 9 4.69 -18.73 -9.85
C HIS A 9 5.43 -17.47 -9.39
N HIS A 10 6.73 -17.56 -9.06
CA HIS A 10 7.54 -16.41 -8.69
C HIS A 10 7.74 -15.42 -9.86
N LYS A 11 7.98 -15.91 -11.08
CA LYS A 11 8.12 -15.09 -12.29
C LYS A 11 6.79 -14.44 -12.70
N SER A 12 5.67 -15.16 -12.52
CA SER A 12 4.31 -14.64 -12.71
C SER A 12 3.98 -13.54 -11.70
N ARG A 13 4.37 -13.71 -10.42
CA ARG A 13 4.24 -12.68 -9.37
C ARG A 13 5.01 -11.40 -9.71
N LEU A 14 6.24 -11.52 -10.20
CA LEU A 14 7.06 -10.37 -10.59
C LEU A 14 6.54 -9.64 -11.84
N ALA A 15 5.86 -10.34 -12.75
CA ALA A 15 5.22 -9.72 -13.91
C ALA A 15 3.92 -9.00 -13.51
N ALA A 16 3.09 -9.67 -12.70
CA ALA A 16 1.83 -9.11 -12.19
C ALA A 16 2.02 -7.84 -11.35
N ASP A 17 3.11 -7.76 -10.57
CA ASP A 17 3.52 -6.54 -9.87
C ASP A 17 3.73 -5.37 -10.85
N LYS A 18 4.51 -5.58 -11.91
CA LYS A 18 4.86 -4.54 -12.89
C LYS A 18 3.67 -3.99 -13.68
N ASP A 19 2.64 -4.80 -13.87
CA ASP A 19 1.43 -4.42 -14.59
C ASP A 19 0.39 -3.73 -13.69
N SER A 20 0.70 -3.55 -12.40
CA SER A 20 -0.19 -2.89 -11.46
C SER A 20 -0.21 -1.38 -11.63
N PRO A 21 -1.38 -0.69 -11.56
CA PRO A 21 -1.43 0.77 -11.58
C PRO A 21 -0.73 1.38 -10.36
N ALA A 22 -0.54 0.61 -9.28
CA ALA A 22 0.22 1.04 -8.10
C ALA A 22 1.74 0.97 -8.29
N HIS A 23 2.25 0.30 -9.33
CA HIS A 23 3.67 0.02 -9.50
C HIS A 23 4.51 1.30 -9.63
N VAL A 24 4.11 2.21 -10.54
CA VAL A 24 4.82 3.48 -10.77
C VAL A 24 4.74 4.38 -9.53
N PRO A 25 3.55 4.68 -8.97
CA PRO A 25 3.44 5.46 -7.73
C PRO A 25 4.27 4.93 -6.55
N LEU A 26 4.30 3.61 -6.34
CA LEU A 26 5.09 3.00 -5.27
C LEU A 26 6.60 3.03 -5.55
N SER A 27 7.02 2.92 -6.82
CA SER A 27 8.42 3.10 -7.20
C SER A 27 8.88 4.54 -6.96
N ASP A 28 8.05 5.52 -7.35
CA ASP A 28 8.35 6.94 -7.12
C ASP A 28 8.46 7.25 -5.62
N LEU A 29 7.52 6.73 -4.81
CA LEU A 29 7.55 6.87 -3.36
C LEU A 29 8.84 6.26 -2.77
N ARG A 30 9.23 5.06 -3.22
CA ARG A 30 10.47 4.42 -2.77
C ARG A 30 11.66 5.32 -3.07
N ASP A 31 11.77 5.81 -4.29
CA ASP A 31 12.93 6.58 -4.74
C ASP A 31 13.05 7.91 -3.95
N VAL A 32 11.91 8.55 -3.64
CA VAL A 32 11.86 9.72 -2.75
C VAL A 32 12.31 9.38 -1.33
N ILE A 33 11.81 8.29 -0.74
CA ILE A 33 12.18 7.87 0.62
C ILE A 33 13.68 7.52 0.71
N MET A 34 14.24 6.84 -0.29
CA MET A 34 15.65 6.43 -0.27
C MET A 34 16.63 7.62 -0.33
N GLN A 35 16.21 8.75 -0.91
CA GLN A 35 16.99 9.98 -0.96
C GLN A 35 17.02 10.74 0.37
N ARG A 36 16.15 10.38 1.34
CA ARG A 36 16.07 11.07 2.62
C ARG A 36 17.19 10.64 3.58
N PRO A 37 17.63 11.53 4.49
CA PRO A 37 18.67 11.25 5.47
C PRO A 37 18.11 10.41 6.64
N LEU A 38 17.74 9.17 6.32
CA LEU A 38 17.21 8.18 7.27
C LEU A 38 18.28 7.15 7.62
N ALA A 39 18.13 6.52 8.79
CA ALA A 39 18.96 5.38 9.16
C ALA A 39 18.72 4.20 8.19
N GLU A 40 19.77 3.43 7.90
CA GLU A 40 19.73 2.39 6.87
C GLU A 40 18.78 1.23 7.21
N ASP A 41 18.57 0.95 8.50
CA ASP A 41 17.58 0.00 8.99
C ASP A 41 16.14 0.46 8.68
N LEU A 42 15.83 1.74 8.89
CA LEU A 42 14.55 2.33 8.52
C LEU A 42 14.33 2.34 7.01
N LYS A 43 15.34 2.71 6.22
CA LYS A 43 15.26 2.62 4.75
C LYS A 43 14.96 1.20 4.29
N THR A 44 15.65 0.23 4.88
CA THR A 44 15.43 -1.19 4.58
C THR A 44 14.01 -1.62 4.93
N ALA A 45 13.50 -1.22 6.10
CA ALA A 45 12.15 -1.53 6.53
C ALA A 45 11.09 -0.93 5.58
N TYR A 46 11.22 0.36 5.22
CA TYR A 46 10.31 1.01 4.27
C TYR A 46 10.38 0.40 2.86
N ALA A 47 11.58 0.09 2.36
CA ALA A 47 11.75 -0.55 1.06
C ALA A 47 11.05 -1.93 1.02
N ASN A 48 11.15 -2.70 2.10
CA ASN A 48 10.50 -4.00 2.21
C ASN A 48 8.98 -3.87 2.21
N SER A 49 8.42 -2.94 2.97
CA SER A 49 6.96 -2.72 3.00
C SER A 49 6.41 -2.22 1.67
N ILE A 50 7.13 -1.33 0.97
CA ILE A 50 6.76 -0.89 -0.38
C ILE A 50 6.76 -2.07 -1.35
N LYS A 51 7.80 -2.92 -1.29
CA LYS A 51 7.88 -4.12 -2.12
C LYS A 51 6.73 -5.09 -1.84
N GLU A 52 6.33 -5.24 -0.58
CA GLU A 52 5.20 -6.11 -0.25
C GLU A 52 3.87 -5.55 -0.76
N LEU A 53 3.66 -4.23 -0.65
CA LEU A 53 2.51 -3.56 -1.26
C LEU A 53 2.48 -3.76 -2.78
N MET A 54 3.59 -3.55 -3.47
CA MET A 54 3.75 -3.78 -4.92
C MET A 54 3.35 -5.22 -5.33
N SER A 55 3.94 -6.22 -4.65
CA SER A 55 3.62 -7.65 -4.80
C SER A 55 2.13 -7.94 -4.59
N THR A 56 1.53 -7.27 -3.62
CA THR A 56 0.15 -7.45 -3.21
C THR A 56 -0.84 -6.84 -4.19
N PHE A 57 -0.59 -5.62 -4.66
CA PHE A 57 -1.38 -4.98 -5.71
C PHE A 57 -1.38 -5.79 -7.01
N GLY A 58 -0.23 -6.34 -7.40
CA GLY A 58 -0.11 -7.21 -8.57
C GLY A 58 -0.95 -8.48 -8.44
N GLN A 59 -0.96 -9.12 -7.26
CA GLN A 59 -1.78 -10.31 -7.00
C GLN A 59 -3.27 -10.03 -7.08
N LEU A 60 -3.72 -8.90 -6.54
CA LEU A 60 -5.13 -8.51 -6.52
C LEU A 60 -5.69 -8.28 -7.94
N GLN A 61 -4.86 -7.79 -8.87
CA GLN A 61 -5.28 -7.51 -10.25
C GLN A 61 -5.45 -8.77 -11.12
N GLN A 62 -4.76 -9.86 -10.78
CA GLN A 62 -4.80 -11.10 -11.54
C GLN A 62 -6.08 -11.92 -11.30
N ASN A 63 -7.08 -11.38 -10.57
CA ASN A 63 -8.42 -11.95 -10.39
C ASN A 63 -8.42 -13.48 -10.18
N THR A 64 -8.00 -13.93 -9.00
CA THR A 64 -8.24 -15.33 -8.62
C THR A 64 -9.66 -15.43 -8.03
N PRO A 65 -10.63 -16.08 -8.70
CA PRO A 65 -12.07 -15.94 -8.42
C PRO A 65 -12.58 -16.73 -7.21
N ALA A 66 -11.72 -17.01 -6.22
CA ALA A 66 -12.12 -17.70 -4.99
C ALA A 66 -11.36 -17.10 -3.81
N PHE A 67 -11.50 -15.80 -3.61
CA PHE A 67 -11.04 -15.18 -2.37
C PHE A 67 -12.20 -15.25 -1.39
N GLU A 68 -12.17 -16.22 -0.49
CA GLU A 68 -13.15 -16.26 0.59
C GLU A 68 -12.87 -15.11 1.57
N LEU A 69 -13.90 -14.66 2.29
CA LEU A 69 -13.77 -13.63 3.33
C LEU A 69 -12.57 -13.87 4.28
N VAL A 70 -12.28 -15.14 4.54
CA VAL A 70 -11.16 -15.60 5.37
C VAL A 70 -9.81 -15.31 4.71
N ASP A 71 -9.68 -15.53 3.39
CA ASP A 71 -8.45 -15.22 2.66
C ASP A 71 -8.17 -13.71 2.65
N ALA A 72 -9.22 -12.89 2.49
CA ALA A 72 -9.12 -11.44 2.60
C ALA A 72 -8.73 -10.97 3.99
N PHE A 73 -9.27 -11.59 5.02
CA PHE A 73 -8.94 -11.25 6.40
C PHE A 73 -7.51 -11.67 6.77
N ILE A 74 -7.09 -12.88 6.41
CA ILE A 74 -5.72 -13.37 6.64
C ILE A 74 -4.72 -12.50 5.89
N TRP A 75 -4.97 -12.22 4.61
CA TRP A 75 -4.13 -11.35 3.82
C TRP A 75 -4.04 -9.95 4.44
N LEU A 76 -5.17 -9.38 4.90
CA LEU A 76 -5.15 -8.06 5.51
C LEU A 76 -4.37 -8.05 6.82
N ALA A 77 -4.54 -9.08 7.65
CA ALA A 77 -3.79 -9.23 8.90
C ALA A 77 -2.28 -9.34 8.64
N MET A 78 -1.87 -10.11 7.63
CA MET A 78 -0.47 -10.21 7.24
C MET A 78 0.12 -8.87 6.78
N VAL A 79 -0.59 -8.15 5.91
CA VAL A 79 -0.12 -6.83 5.43
C VAL A 79 -0.11 -5.80 6.58
N ALA A 80 -1.07 -5.89 7.50
CA ALA A 80 -1.08 -5.06 8.69
C ALA A 80 0.09 -5.38 9.62
N ASP A 81 0.46 -6.65 9.82
CA ASP A 81 1.60 -7.03 10.66
C ASP A 81 2.94 -6.49 10.12
N ASP A 82 3.07 -6.35 8.79
CA ASP A 82 4.27 -5.75 8.17
C ASP A 82 4.27 -4.21 8.19
N LEU A 83 3.09 -3.58 8.23
CA LEU A 83 2.92 -2.12 8.17
C LEU A 83 2.71 -1.44 9.51
N LEU A 84 2.01 -2.09 10.45
CA LEU A 84 1.69 -1.53 11.76
C LEU A 84 2.95 -1.24 12.60
N PRO A 85 4.02 -2.06 12.57
CA PRO A 85 5.27 -1.71 13.24
C PRO A 85 5.89 -0.41 12.72
N LEU A 86 5.77 -0.13 11.41
CA LEU A 86 6.24 1.11 10.82
C LEU A 86 5.45 2.34 11.29
N LEU A 87 4.19 2.15 11.68
CA LEU A 87 3.31 3.22 12.17
C LEU A 87 3.47 3.50 13.68
N GLN A 88 4.21 2.67 14.42
CA GLN A 88 4.52 2.94 15.83
C GLN A 88 5.34 4.22 15.99
N VAL A 89 6.23 4.49 15.02
CA VAL A 89 6.90 5.77 14.88
C VAL A 89 6.23 6.46 13.69
N GLN A 90 5.28 7.36 13.96
CA GLN A 90 4.51 8.08 12.95
C GLN A 90 5.41 9.08 12.21
N THR A 91 6.22 8.57 11.28
CA THR A 91 7.04 9.38 10.38
C THR A 91 6.26 9.71 9.13
N LEU A 92 6.74 10.74 8.43
CA LEU A 92 6.24 11.13 7.12
C LEU A 92 6.16 9.95 6.14
N GLU A 93 7.22 9.14 6.14
CA GLU A 93 7.42 8.01 5.25
C GLU A 93 6.47 6.85 5.60
N SER A 94 6.29 6.55 6.89
CA SER A 94 5.37 5.47 7.29
C SER A 94 3.91 5.84 7.01
N VAL A 95 3.53 7.11 7.24
CA VAL A 95 2.20 7.62 6.89
C VAL A 95 1.97 7.59 5.38
N ALA A 96 2.95 7.96 4.57
CA ALA A 96 2.84 7.90 3.12
C ALA A 96 2.66 6.45 2.61
N ILE A 97 3.45 5.49 3.12
CA ILE A 97 3.28 4.06 2.79
C ILE A 97 1.89 3.56 3.22
N PHE A 98 1.43 3.98 4.39
CA PHE A 98 0.10 3.61 4.88
C PHE A 98 -1.05 4.15 4.01
N ALA A 99 -0.89 5.31 3.38
CA ALA A 99 -1.88 5.81 2.42
C ALA A 99 -2.08 4.85 1.24
N PHE A 100 -1.02 4.22 0.73
CA PHE A 100 -1.13 3.19 -0.30
C PHE A 100 -1.87 1.95 0.18
N PHE A 101 -1.65 1.55 1.43
CA PHE A 101 -2.42 0.48 2.06
C PHE A 101 -3.92 0.79 2.14
N CYS A 102 -4.29 2.06 2.35
CA CYS A 102 -5.69 2.48 2.35
C CYS A 102 -6.40 2.22 1.01
N VAL A 103 -5.66 2.24 -0.12
CA VAL A 103 -6.22 1.88 -1.44
C VAL A 103 -6.55 0.39 -1.50
N LEU A 104 -5.74 -0.47 -0.88
CA LEU A 104 -6.05 -1.90 -0.80
C LEU A 104 -7.31 -2.15 0.04
N LEU A 105 -7.45 -1.45 1.18
CA LEU A 105 -8.68 -1.48 1.98
C LEU A 105 -9.89 -1.05 1.16
N LYS A 106 -9.75 0.02 0.36
CA LYS A 106 -10.81 0.48 -0.54
C LYS A 106 -11.23 -0.58 -1.55
N LYS A 107 -10.30 -1.37 -2.09
CA LYS A 107 -10.62 -2.47 -3.00
C LYS A 107 -11.40 -3.61 -2.33
N LEU A 108 -11.33 -3.71 -1.01
CA LEU A 108 -12.11 -4.65 -0.22
C LEU A 108 -13.44 -4.09 0.30
N ASP A 109 -13.82 -2.84 -0.04
CA ASP A 109 -15.05 -2.19 0.46
C ASP A 109 -16.35 -2.98 0.17
N SER A 110 -16.33 -3.95 -0.75
CA SER A 110 -17.44 -4.88 -0.96
C SER A 110 -17.74 -5.76 0.26
N HIS A 111 -16.80 -5.88 1.19
CA HIS A 111 -16.97 -6.63 2.44
C HIS A 111 -17.40 -5.68 3.58
N TRP A 112 -18.49 -6.04 4.25
CA TRP A 112 -19.13 -5.21 5.28
C TRP A 112 -18.20 -4.80 6.44
N TRP A 113 -17.20 -5.61 6.77
CA TRP A 113 -16.33 -5.41 7.93
C TRP A 113 -15.20 -4.39 7.69
N VAL A 114 -14.85 -4.14 6.43
CA VAL A 114 -13.81 -3.16 6.04
C VAL A 114 -14.39 -1.95 5.32
N GLN A 115 -15.71 -1.96 5.09
CA GLN A 115 -16.43 -0.93 4.36
C GLN A 115 -16.14 0.47 4.93
N GLY A 116 -15.61 1.35 4.09
CA GLY A 116 -15.35 2.75 4.43
C GLY A 116 -14.04 3.00 5.17
N TRP A 117 -13.28 1.97 5.52
CA TRP A 117 -11.99 2.13 6.21
C TRP A 117 -10.99 2.89 5.35
N GLY A 118 -10.92 2.60 4.05
CA GLY A 118 -10.01 3.30 3.13
C GLY A 118 -10.22 4.82 3.16
N GLN A 119 -11.46 5.29 3.15
CA GLN A 119 -11.80 6.72 3.21
C GLN A 119 -11.49 7.35 4.58
N GLN A 120 -11.80 6.66 5.68
CA GLN A 120 -11.52 7.17 7.01
C GLN A 120 -10.02 7.26 7.30
N LEU A 121 -9.26 6.26 6.85
CA LEU A 121 -7.82 6.16 7.11
C LEU A 121 -7.01 7.07 6.19
N ILE A 122 -7.41 7.28 4.93
CA ILE A 122 -6.73 8.25 4.06
C ILE A 122 -6.91 9.68 4.58
N ALA A 123 -8.08 10.02 5.14
CA ALA A 123 -8.31 11.32 5.76
C ALA A 123 -7.39 11.54 6.97
N ARG A 124 -7.18 10.50 7.79
CA ARG A 124 -6.22 10.56 8.91
C ARG A 124 -4.79 10.70 8.41
N ALA A 125 -4.39 9.90 7.42
CA ALA A 125 -3.05 10.00 6.82
C ALA A 125 -2.79 11.41 6.28
N TYR A 126 -3.74 11.97 5.53
CA TYR A 126 -3.66 13.34 5.01
C TYR A 126 -3.45 14.40 6.10
N SER A 127 -4.13 14.24 7.25
CA SER A 127 -4.02 15.18 8.38
C SER A 127 -2.67 15.14 9.10
N LEU A 128 -1.95 14.03 9.02
CA LEU A 128 -0.62 13.83 9.62
C LEU A 128 0.52 14.31 8.70
N LEU A 129 0.23 14.51 7.41
CA LEU A 129 1.19 14.96 6.42
C LEU A 129 1.14 16.49 6.26
N ASP A 130 2.31 17.08 6.03
CA ASP A 130 2.46 18.47 5.61
C ASP A 130 2.15 18.65 4.11
N ASP A 131 2.13 19.89 3.63
CA ASP A 131 1.74 20.20 2.25
C ASP A 131 2.66 19.56 1.20
N GLU A 132 3.96 19.44 1.48
CA GLU A 132 4.92 18.85 0.55
C GLU A 132 4.76 17.32 0.48
N SER A 133 4.60 16.65 1.62
CA SER A 133 4.43 15.21 1.68
C SER A 133 3.03 14.72 1.29
N ARG A 134 2.01 15.58 1.33
CA ARG A 134 0.68 15.27 0.75
C ARG A 134 0.76 14.97 -0.73
N LEU A 135 1.76 15.49 -1.45
CA LEU A 135 2.00 15.16 -2.85
C LEU A 135 2.35 13.68 -3.04
N TRP A 136 2.96 13.04 -2.04
CA TRP A 136 3.34 11.62 -2.10
C TRP A 136 2.14 10.68 -2.05
N ILE A 137 1.02 11.16 -1.50
CA ILE A 137 -0.22 10.39 -1.36
C ILE A 137 -1.31 10.83 -2.35
N ARG A 138 -0.95 11.61 -3.38
CA ARG A 138 -1.90 12.08 -4.39
C ARG A 138 -2.59 10.91 -5.12
N TRP A 139 -1.82 9.93 -5.57
CA TRP A 139 -2.38 8.75 -6.23
C TRP A 139 -3.32 7.95 -5.31
N PRO A 140 -2.96 7.63 -4.06
CA PRO A 140 -3.90 7.03 -3.12
C PRO A 140 -5.22 7.79 -2.93
N ILE A 141 -5.17 9.13 -2.86
CA ILE A 141 -6.36 9.98 -2.73
C ILE A 141 -7.28 9.83 -3.96
N GLU A 142 -6.69 9.91 -5.15
CA GLU A 142 -7.39 9.78 -6.44
C GLU A 142 -8.06 8.40 -6.56
N GLU A 143 -7.34 7.32 -6.25
CA GLU A 143 -7.87 5.94 -6.31
C GLU A 143 -8.98 5.67 -5.30
N ILE A 144 -8.90 6.28 -4.11
CA ILE A 144 -9.95 6.14 -3.09
C ILE A 144 -11.20 6.97 -3.47
N GLY A 145 -11.05 7.96 -4.34
CA GLY A 145 -12.09 8.95 -4.65
C GLY A 145 -12.39 9.85 -3.46
N TRP A 146 -11.40 10.07 -2.58
CA TRP A 146 -11.53 10.98 -1.44
C TRP A 146 -11.19 12.42 -1.86
N VAL A 147 -11.95 13.39 -1.37
CA VAL A 147 -11.70 14.82 -1.65
C VAL A 147 -11.14 15.46 -0.38
N PRO A 148 -9.91 16.00 -0.41
CA PRO A 148 -9.38 16.73 0.73
C PRO A 148 -10.28 17.91 1.09
N PRO A 149 -10.52 18.19 2.38
CA PRO A 149 -11.26 19.37 2.78
C PRO A 149 -10.52 20.61 2.24
N SER A 150 -11.21 21.42 1.43
CA SER A 150 -10.67 22.67 0.93
C SER A 150 -10.25 23.52 2.12
N VAL A 151 -8.97 23.92 2.17
CA VAL A 151 -8.49 24.89 3.13
C VAL A 151 -9.29 26.17 2.89
N ILE A 152 -10.25 26.46 3.76
CA ILE A 152 -10.87 27.79 3.80
C ILE A 152 -9.78 28.69 4.37
N ALA A 153 -9.18 29.50 3.50
CA ALA A 153 -8.20 30.53 3.86
C ALA A 153 -8.83 31.61 4.74
#